data_AF-A0A7X6PA45-F1
#
_entry.id   AF-A0A7X6PA45-F1
#
_cell.length_a   1.000
_cell.length_b   1.000
_cell.length_c   1.000
_cell.angle_alpha   90.00
_cell.angle_beta   90.00
_cell.angle_gamma   90.00
#
_symmetry.space_group_name_H-M   'P 1'
#
loop_
_entity.id
_entity.type
_entity.pdbx_description
1 polymer ?
#
loop_
_entity_poly.entity_id
_entity_poly.type
_entity_poly.pdbx_seq_one_letter_code
_entity_poly.pdbx_strand_id
1 'polypeptide(L)'
;MKHNLGLKILALAVAIIIWLQIILMDEHQSKVNLELRLVQSTTADTLRPQPKKILCQVQGKGLDILKLYFSRAYVEMSASDYWAGNDKNFRIVNMPENIKVNFINVIPPPPY
;
A
#
# COMPACT_ATOMS: atom_id res chain seq x y z
N MET A 1 31.38 -39.76 17.77
CA MET A 1 31.21 -38.64 16.82
C MET A 1 30.40 -37.56 17.52
N LYS A 2 31.05 -36.49 18.00
CA LYS A 2 30.40 -35.43 18.79
C LYS A 2 29.46 -34.62 17.90
N HIS A 3 28.25 -34.44 18.41
CA HIS A 3 27.08 -33.95 17.69
C HIS A 3 27.19 -32.45 17.40
N ASN A 4 27.65 -32.08 16.20
CA ASN A 4 27.64 -30.69 15.69
C ASN A 4 26.23 -30.20 15.30
N LEU A 5 25.18 -30.69 15.97
CA LEU A 5 23.78 -30.32 15.69
C LEU A 5 23.55 -28.82 15.91
N GLY A 6 24.08 -28.26 17.00
CA GLY A 6 23.97 -26.83 17.30
C GLY A 6 24.57 -25.95 16.20
N LEU A 7 25.74 -26.33 15.67
CA LEU A 7 26.40 -25.58 14.59
C LEU A 7 25.61 -25.66 13.27
N LYS A 8 25.05 -26.84 12.95
CA LYS A 8 24.21 -27.01 11.75
C LYS A 8 22.93 -26.19 11.82
N ILE A 9 22.28 -26.15 12.99
CA ILE A 9 21.06 -25.35 13.21
C ILE A 9 21.38 -23.86 13.09
N LEU A 10 22.50 -23.41 13.67
CA LEU A 10 22.92 -22.01 13.61
C LEU A 10 23.28 -21.60 12.17
N ALA A 11 23.99 -22.45 11.43
CA ALA A 11 24.27 -22.23 10.03
C ALA A 11 22.99 -22.13 9.17
N LEU A 12 22.00 -22.98 9.45
CA LEU A 12 20.70 -22.92 8.78
C LEU A 12 19.96 -21.62 9.10
N ALA A 13 19.93 -21.21 10.38
CA ALA A 13 19.29 -19.96 10.80
C ALA A 13 19.93 -18.74 10.12
N VAL A 14 21.27 -18.68 10.06
CA VAL A 14 22.01 -17.61 9.38
C VAL A 14 21.69 -17.60 7.88
N ALA A 15 21.67 -18.76 7.23
CA ALA A 15 21.32 -18.85 5.82
C ALA A 15 19.91 -18.30 5.53
N ILE A 16 18.93 -18.62 6.40
CA ILE A 16 17.55 -18.11 6.29
C ILE A 16 17.53 -16.58 6.46
N ILE A 17 18.25 -16.03 7.45
CA ILE A 17 18.30 -14.58 7.68
C ILE A 17 18.92 -13.86 6.47
N ILE A 18 20.03 -14.35 5.93
CA ILE A 18 20.69 -13.76 4.76
C ILE A 18 19.75 -13.81 3.55
N TRP A 19 19.12 -14.95 3.30
CA TRP A 19 18.17 -15.10 2.20
C TRP A 19 16.99 -14.13 2.33
N LEU A 20 16.43 -13.96 3.53
CA LEU A 20 15.37 -13.01 3.79
C LEU A 20 15.82 -11.56 3.57
N GLN A 21 17.03 -11.19 3.99
CA GLN A 21 17.57 -9.85 3.76
C GLN A 21 17.73 -9.52 2.28
N ILE A 22 18.18 -10.48 1.46
CA ILE A 22 18.31 -10.30 0.01
C ILE A 22 16.94 -9.98 -0.60
N ILE A 23 15.91 -10.76 -0.27
CA ILE A 23 14.56 -10.56 -0.80
C ILE A 23 13.96 -9.22 -0.37
N LEU A 24 14.15 -8.83 0.88
CA LEU A 24 13.61 -7.58 1.43
C LEU A 24 14.29 -6.32 0.87
N MET A 25 15.54 -6.44 0.42
CA MET A 25 16.31 -5.33 -0.14
C MET A 25 16.03 -5.11 -1.63
N ASP A 26 15.48 -6.12 -2.30
CA ASP A 26 15.08 -6.05 -3.70
C ASP A 26 13.86 -5.14 -3.90
N GLU A 27 13.76 -4.52 -5.08
CA GLU A 27 12.63 -3.67 -5.45
C GLU A 27 11.47 -4.50 -5.99
N HIS A 28 10.28 -4.27 -5.42
CA HIS A 28 9.06 -4.96 -5.82
C HIS A 28 8.00 -3.96 -6.25
N GLN A 29 7.15 -4.40 -7.17
CA GLN A 29 5.91 -3.73 -7.49
C GLN A 29 4.75 -4.55 -6.96
N SER A 30 3.89 -3.94 -6.15
CA SER A 30 2.73 -4.61 -5.54
C SER A 30 1.46 -3.80 -5.76
N LYS A 31 0.34 -4.50 -5.96
CA LYS A 31 -0.98 -3.88 -6.05
C LYS A 31 -1.63 -3.91 -4.67
N VAL A 32 -1.87 -2.74 -4.10
CA VAL A 32 -2.42 -2.57 -2.76
C VAL A 32 -3.73 -1.81 -2.85
N ASN A 33 -4.75 -2.31 -2.16
CA ASN A 33 -6.00 -1.58 -1.99
C ASN A 33 -5.86 -0.65 -0.79
N LEU A 34 -5.72 0.65 -1.04
CA LEU A 34 -5.67 1.66 0.01
C LEU A 34 -7.09 2.15 0.31
N GLU A 35 -7.35 2.48 1.57
CA GLU A 35 -8.63 3.09 1.97
C GLU A 35 -8.76 4.48 1.33
N LEU A 36 -9.92 4.76 0.74
CA LEU A 36 -10.23 6.10 0.22
C LEU A 36 -11.11 6.84 1.22
N ARG A 37 -10.70 8.04 1.58
CA ARG A 37 -11.45 8.96 2.44
C ARG A 37 -11.80 10.20 1.64
N LEU A 38 -13.10 10.36 1.40
CA LEU A 38 -13.62 11.56 0.76
C LEU A 38 -13.75 12.67 1.81
N VAL A 39 -12.93 13.71 1.68
CA VAL A 39 -13.00 14.92 2.50
C VAL A 39 -13.90 15.95 1.83
N GLN A 40 -14.46 16.90 2.60
CA GLN A 40 -15.33 17.97 2.08
C GLN A 40 -16.60 17.45 1.36
N SER A 41 -17.22 16.39 1.90
CA SER A 41 -18.48 15.87 1.37
C SER A 41 -19.64 16.81 1.70
N THR A 42 -20.44 17.16 0.69
CA THR A 42 -21.70 17.90 0.87
C THR A 42 -22.85 16.91 1.13
N THR A 43 -24.00 17.38 1.60
CA THR A 43 -25.20 16.54 1.83
C THR A 43 -25.62 15.74 0.59
N ALA A 44 -25.39 16.28 -0.62
CA ALA A 44 -25.63 15.60 -1.88
C ALA A 44 -24.65 14.44 -2.16
N ASP A 45 -23.42 14.53 -1.65
CA ASP A 45 -22.37 13.51 -1.82
C ASP A 45 -22.54 12.35 -0.83
N THR A 46 -23.07 12.62 0.37
CA THR A 46 -23.36 11.59 1.38
C THR A 46 -24.49 10.63 0.98
N LEU A 47 -25.33 11.03 0.02
CA LEU A 47 -26.40 10.20 -0.52
C LEU A 47 -25.90 9.18 -1.56
N ARG A 48 -24.67 9.36 -2.06
CA ARG A 48 -24.06 8.46 -3.06
C ARG A 48 -23.22 7.38 -2.37
N PRO A 49 -23.15 6.16 -2.94
CA PRO A 49 -22.30 5.10 -2.39
C PRO A 49 -20.84 5.54 -2.42
N GLN A 50 -20.24 5.71 -1.24
CA GLN A 50 -18.85 6.13 -1.14
C GLN A 50 -17.91 4.94 -1.42
N PRO A 51 -16.93 5.09 -2.32
CA PRO A 51 -15.88 4.10 -2.52
C PRO A 51 -15.06 3.94 -1.23
N LYS A 52 -14.99 2.72 -0.70
CA LYS A 52 -14.20 2.45 0.52
C LYS A 52 -12.71 2.24 0.24
N LYS A 53 -12.36 1.80 -0.97
CA LYS A 53 -10.99 1.42 -1.34
C LYS A 53 -10.69 1.80 -2.78
N ILE A 54 -9.44 2.16 -3.05
CA ILE A 54 -8.91 2.36 -4.40
C ILE A 54 -7.70 1.48 -4.64
N LEU A 55 -7.59 0.96 -5.86
CA LEU A 55 -6.46 0.12 -6.25
C LEU A 55 -5.27 1.01 -6.59
N CYS A 56 -4.18 0.84 -5.85
CA CYS A 56 -2.94 1.56 -6.07
C CYS A 56 -1.84 0.56 -6.39
N GLN A 57 -0.95 0.91 -7.32
CA GLN A 57 0.31 0.21 -7.52
C GLN A 57 1.38 0.93 -6.73
N VAL A 58 2.03 0.20 -5.84
CA VAL A 58 3.15 0.72 -5.04
C VAL A 58 4.44 0.07 -5.52
N GLN A 59 5.50 0.85 -5.61
CA GLN A 59 6.84 0.39 -5.95
C GLN A 59 7.82 0.84 -4.87
N GLY A 60 8.62 -0.09 -4.37
CA GLY A 60 9.66 0.17 -3.39
C GLY A 60 10.33 -1.12 -2.95
N LYS A 61 11.23 -1.02 -1.96
CA LYS A 61 11.87 -2.20 -1.38
C LYS A 61 10.85 -3.07 -0.66
N GLY A 62 11.08 -4.39 -0.61
CA GLY A 62 10.18 -5.32 0.07
C GLY A 62 9.89 -4.93 1.52
N LEU A 63 10.90 -4.45 2.25
CA LEU A 63 10.75 -3.96 3.63
C LEU A 63 9.86 -2.71 3.71
N ASP A 64 9.94 -1.80 2.74
CA ASP A 64 9.14 -0.57 2.74
C ASP A 64 7.68 -0.88 2.36
N ILE A 65 7.43 -1.80 1.42
CA ILE A 65 6.08 -2.30 1.14
C ILE A 65 5.49 -2.98 2.39
N LEU A 66 6.30 -3.70 3.16
CA LEU A 66 5.85 -4.28 4.42
C LEU A 66 5.45 -3.19 5.42
N LYS A 67 6.27 -2.13 5.56
CA LYS A 67 5.93 -0.96 6.39
C LYS A 67 4.64 -0.29 5.93
N LEU A 68 4.38 -0.21 4.62
CA LEU A 68 3.12 0.34 4.09
C LEU A 68 1.92 -0.43 4.65
N TYR A 69 2.00 -1.77 4.66
CA TYR A 69 0.95 -2.62 5.20
C TYR A 69 0.68 -2.35 6.69
N PHE A 70 1.73 -2.07 7.48
CA PHE A 70 1.60 -1.73 8.90
C PHE A 70 1.23 -0.27 9.17
N SER A 71 1.56 0.66 8.25
CA SER A 71 1.38 2.12 8.42
C SER A 71 -0.08 2.56 8.40
N ARG A 72 -1.01 1.69 7.99
CA ARG A 72 -2.42 2.03 7.73
C ARG A 72 -2.55 3.27 6.85
N ALA A 73 -1.68 3.38 5.84
CA ALA A 73 -1.73 4.46 4.86
C ALA A 73 -3.10 4.50 4.17
N TYR A 74 -3.60 5.70 3.94
CA TYR A 74 -4.89 5.92 3.31
C TYR A 74 -4.81 7.10 2.36
N VAL A 75 -5.74 7.15 1.42
CA VAL A 75 -5.80 8.16 0.37
C VAL A 75 -6.96 9.09 0.67
N GLU A 76 -6.71 10.39 0.65
CA GLU A 76 -7.69 11.46 0.80
C GLU A 76 -7.93 12.15 -0.53
N MET A 77 -9.19 12.49 -0.80
CA MET A 77 -9.59 13.26 -1.97
C MET A 77 -10.84 14.08 -1.68
N SER A 78 -11.01 15.24 -2.31
CA SER A 78 -12.28 15.96 -2.23
C SER A 78 -13.41 15.14 -2.88
N ALA A 79 -14.57 15.05 -2.22
CA ALA A 79 -15.75 14.39 -2.78
C ALA A 79 -16.15 14.98 -4.15
N SER A 80 -16.08 16.31 -4.28
CA SER A 80 -16.39 17.02 -5.53
C SER A 80 -15.47 16.60 -6.68
N ASP A 81 -14.17 16.47 -6.40
CA ASP A 81 -13.16 16.10 -7.39
C ASP A 81 -13.31 14.64 -7.80
N TYR A 82 -13.66 13.76 -6.84
CA TYR A 82 -13.92 12.34 -7.13
C TYR A 82 -15.10 12.18 -8.09
N TRP A 83 -16.22 12.84 -7.81
CA TRP A 83 -17.40 12.79 -8.66
C TRP A 83 -17.22 13.52 -10.00
N ALA A 84 -16.35 14.52 -10.06
CA ALA A 84 -15.96 15.17 -11.31
C ALA A 84 -15.00 14.32 -12.17
N GLY A 85 -14.53 13.17 -11.66
CA GLY A 85 -13.58 12.31 -12.37
C GLY A 85 -12.18 12.91 -12.49
N ASN A 86 -11.81 13.81 -11.57
CA ASN A 86 -10.48 14.42 -11.55
C ASN A 86 -9.45 13.45 -10.95
N ASP A 87 -8.55 12.93 -11.78
CA ASP A 87 -7.58 11.91 -11.38
C ASP A 87 -6.29 12.45 -10.74
N LYS A 88 -6.20 13.76 -10.47
CA LYS A 88 -4.94 14.40 -10.03
C LYS A 88 -4.92 14.89 -8.59
N ASN A 89 -6.06 14.94 -7.90
CA ASN A 89 -6.18 15.52 -6.56
C ASN A 89 -6.17 14.48 -5.42
N PHE A 90 -5.39 13.41 -5.57
CA PHE A 90 -5.20 12.42 -4.50
C PHE A 90 -4.08 12.84 -3.57
N ARG A 91 -4.38 12.91 -2.27
CA ARG A 91 -3.38 13.08 -1.22
C ARG A 91 -3.21 11.76 -0.48
N ILE A 92 -1.99 11.29 -0.33
CA ILE A 92 -1.72 10.08 0.46
C ILE A 92 -1.28 10.51 1.86
N VAL A 93 -1.89 9.92 2.88
CA VAL A 93 -1.59 10.19 4.29
C VAL A 93 -0.97 8.95 4.93
N ASN A 94 -0.01 9.18 5.84
CA ASN A 94 0.80 8.14 6.51
C ASN A 94 1.59 7.24 5.54
N MET A 95 1.96 7.78 4.38
CA MET A 95 2.81 7.08 3.43
C MET A 95 4.22 6.89 4.02
N PRO A 96 4.78 5.68 4.02
CA PRO A 96 6.19 5.46 4.38
C PRO A 96 7.12 6.14 3.37
N GLU A 97 8.29 6.56 3.84
CA GLU A 97 9.34 7.10 2.99
C GLU A 97 9.82 6.06 1.96
N ASN A 98 10.25 6.52 0.78
CA ASN A 98 10.83 5.72 -0.31
C ASN A 98 9.88 4.75 -1.05
N ILE A 99 8.58 4.99 -1.02
CA ILE A 99 7.60 4.23 -1.81
C ILE A 99 6.97 5.14 -2.86
N LYS A 100 7.03 4.72 -4.12
CA LYS A 100 6.34 5.36 -5.24
C LYS A 100 4.94 4.78 -5.36
N VAL A 101 3.92 5.62 -5.55
CA VAL A 101 2.53 5.18 -5.72
C VAL A 101 2.01 5.67 -7.05
N ASN A 102 1.41 4.76 -7.80
CA ASN A 102 0.65 5.03 -9.01
C ASN A 102 -0.79 4.59 -8.78
N PHE A 103 -1.75 5.48 -9.00
CA PHE A 103 -3.16 5.16 -8.88
C PHE A 103 -3.62 4.38 -10.12
N ILE A 104 -4.24 3.22 -9.92
CA ILE A 104 -4.78 2.43 -11.02
C ILE A 104 -6.27 2.73 -11.12
N ASN A 105 -6.64 3.43 -12.20
CA ASN A 105 -8.00 3.53 -12.72
C ASN A 105 -9.04 4.02 -11.69
N VAL A 106 -9.02 5.32 -11.39
CA VAL A 106 -9.98 5.93 -10.47
C VAL A 106 -11.23 6.37 -11.23
N ILE A 107 -12.10 5.42 -11.53
CA ILE A 107 -13.39 5.70 -12.18
C ILE A 107 -14.46 5.72 -11.09
N PRO A 108 -15.16 6.85 -10.87
CA PRO A 108 -16.33 6.87 -10.00
C PRO A 108 -17.40 5.94 -10.57
N PRO A 109 -18.06 5.11 -9.73
CA PRO A 109 -19.19 4.31 -10.19
C PRO A 109 -20.28 5.23 -10.76
N PRO A 110 -21.01 4.80 -11.80
CA PRO A 110 -22.03 5.63 -12.43
C PRO A 110 -23.08 6.07 -11.39
N PRO A 111 -23.55 7.32 -11.43
CA PRO A 111 -24.67 7.74 -10.61
C PRO A 111 -25.90 6.93 -11.05
N TYR A 112 -26.45 6.13 -10.14
CA TYR A 112 -27.74 5.47 -10.33
C TYR A 112 -28.87 6.49 -10.24
#